data_AF-A0A251WHN8-F1
#
_entry.id   AF-A0A251WHN8-F1
#
_cell.length_a   1.000
_cell.length_b   1.000
_cell.length_c   1.000
_cell.angle_alpha   90.00
_cell.angle_beta   90.00
_cell.angle_gamma   90.00
#
_symmetry.space_group_name_H-M   'P 1'
#
loop_
_entity.id
_entity.type
_entity.pdbx_description
1 polymer ?
#
loop_
_entity_poly.entity_id
_entity_poly.type
_entity_poly.pdbx_seq_one_letter_code
_entity_poly.pdbx_strand_id
1 'polypeptide(L)'
;MVTQLNQPQPTASDRPEIHYPDSDGQPMADNTLQFQWIVTIKENLELLFANDANVFVAGDLLWYPVEGNNKLRQAPDAMVVFGRPKGYRGSYQQWQEDNLAPQVVFEILSPGNRLKEMAKKFQFYQQYGVEEYYLYDPDTIDLMGWLRGAESAESSRQYLTIIEEMEGWVSPRLGIRFAIGAAGLELYDPQGQRFLTFTELGQQAQAEKQRADAEKDRADAEKDRADRLAAKLQELGIDPTTL
;
A
#
# COMPACT_ATOMS: atom_id res chain seq x y z
N MET A 1 54.59 34.45 -29.68
CA MET A 1 53.26 34.87 -29.18
C MET A 1 52.22 34.17 -30.05
N VAL A 2 51.59 33.11 -29.55
CA VAL A 2 50.49 32.44 -30.25
C VAL A 2 49.31 32.48 -29.29
N THR A 3 48.34 33.34 -29.60
CA THR A 3 47.13 33.53 -28.80
C THR A 3 46.21 32.34 -29.09
N GLN A 4 46.06 31.45 -28.11
CA GLN A 4 45.13 30.34 -28.18
C GLN A 4 43.72 30.89 -27.93
N LEU A 5 42.86 30.81 -28.95
CA LEU A 5 41.46 31.21 -28.88
C LEU A 5 40.73 30.24 -27.95
N ASN A 6 40.25 30.76 -26.82
CA ASN A 6 39.44 30.05 -25.84
C ASN A 6 38.05 29.80 -26.45
N GLN A 7 37.69 28.54 -26.71
CA GLN A 7 36.31 28.21 -27.08
C GLN A 7 35.42 28.24 -25.82
N PRO A 8 34.20 28.82 -25.89
CA PRO A 8 33.30 28.81 -24.74
C PRO A 8 32.85 27.38 -24.44
N GLN A 9 32.94 26.98 -23.17
CA GLN A 9 32.30 25.75 -22.70
C GLN A 9 30.78 25.88 -22.80
N PRO A 10 30.06 24.82 -23.23
CA PRO A 10 28.61 24.84 -23.29
C PRO A 10 28.01 25.06 -21.89
N THR A 11 27.06 25.99 -21.79
CA THR A 11 26.28 26.23 -20.59
C THR A 11 25.29 25.08 -20.35
N ALA A 12 24.86 24.91 -19.09
CA ALA A 12 23.95 23.84 -18.66
C ALA A 12 22.58 23.79 -19.39
N SER A 13 22.24 24.78 -20.23
CA SER A 13 20.95 24.92 -20.91
C SER A 13 20.83 24.20 -22.25
N ASP A 14 21.84 23.44 -22.70
CA ASP A 14 21.83 22.75 -24.01
C ASP A 14 21.50 21.25 -23.93
N ARG A 15 21.08 20.72 -22.77
CA ARG A 15 20.63 19.33 -22.68
C ARG A 15 19.17 19.25 -23.14
N PRO A 16 18.84 18.37 -24.11
CA PRO A 16 17.45 18.14 -24.48
C PRO A 16 16.67 17.68 -23.24
N GLU A 17 15.48 18.26 -23.06
CA GLU A 17 14.57 17.88 -21.98
C GLU A 17 14.24 16.39 -22.09
N ILE A 18 14.60 15.62 -21.06
CA ILE A 18 14.39 14.18 -21.05
C ILE A 18 12.95 13.93 -20.62
N HIS A 19 12.16 13.35 -21.52
CA HIS A 19 10.80 12.91 -21.20
C HIS A 19 10.82 11.61 -20.37
N TYR A 20 10.06 11.58 -19.28
CA TYR A 20 9.84 10.41 -18.43
C TYR A 20 8.41 9.90 -18.66
N PRO A 21 8.23 8.77 -19.37
CA PRO A 21 6.91 8.22 -19.60
C PRO A 21 6.21 7.76 -18.32
N ASP A 22 4.89 7.91 -18.29
CA ASP A 22 4.03 7.40 -17.21
C ASP A 22 3.65 5.92 -17.41
N SER A 23 3.98 5.34 -18.58
CA SER A 23 3.74 3.93 -18.90
C SER A 23 4.93 3.32 -19.65
N ASP A 24 5.15 2.03 -19.45
CA ASP A 24 6.12 1.22 -20.19
C ASP A 24 5.49 0.41 -21.35
N GLY A 25 4.17 0.55 -21.55
CA GLY A 25 3.40 -0.15 -22.57
C GLY A 25 3.04 -1.60 -22.22
N GLN A 26 3.36 -2.08 -21.02
CA GLN A 26 2.93 -3.39 -20.52
C GLN A 26 1.56 -3.27 -19.82
N PRO A 27 0.81 -4.38 -19.70
CA PRO A 27 -0.34 -4.42 -18.81
C PRO A 27 0.12 -4.30 -17.35
N MET A 28 -0.74 -3.74 -16.50
CA MET A 28 -0.51 -3.66 -15.05
C MET A 28 -0.41 -5.02 -14.36
N ALA A 29 -1.08 -6.05 -14.90
CA ALA A 29 -1.05 -7.40 -14.35
C ALA A 29 -1.20 -8.43 -15.47
N ASP A 30 -0.60 -9.60 -15.27
CA ASP A 30 -0.63 -10.72 -16.21
C ASP A 30 -1.95 -11.51 -16.14
N ASN A 31 -2.61 -11.53 -14.98
CA ASN A 31 -3.86 -12.25 -14.77
C ASN A 31 -4.75 -11.64 -13.67
N THR A 32 -5.98 -12.13 -13.55
CA THR A 32 -6.97 -11.59 -12.60
C THR A 32 -6.63 -11.86 -11.13
N LEU A 33 -5.90 -12.94 -10.83
CA LEU A 33 -5.50 -13.28 -9.47
C LEU A 33 -4.40 -12.33 -8.97
N GLN A 34 -3.38 -12.08 -9.79
CA GLN A 34 -2.34 -11.09 -9.52
C GLN A 34 -2.97 -9.71 -9.35
N PHE A 35 -3.84 -9.28 -10.27
CA PHE A 35 -4.51 -7.99 -10.17
C PHE A 35 -5.35 -7.85 -8.89
N GLN A 36 -6.08 -8.90 -8.50
CA GLN A 36 -6.85 -8.90 -7.25
C GLN A 36 -5.95 -8.68 -6.03
N TRP A 37 -4.78 -9.32 -5.98
CA TRP A 37 -3.80 -9.13 -4.91
C TRP A 37 -3.22 -7.71 -4.87
N ILE A 38 -2.84 -7.17 -6.04
CA ILE A 38 -2.37 -5.79 -6.18
C ILE A 38 -3.39 -4.82 -5.59
N VAL A 39 -4.66 -4.92 -6.02
CA VAL A 39 -5.75 -4.07 -5.53
C VAL A 39 -5.99 -4.27 -4.04
N THR A 40 -6.01 -5.51 -3.56
CA THR A 40 -6.25 -5.82 -2.15
C THR A 40 -5.17 -5.19 -1.28
N ILE A 41 -3.89 -5.36 -1.62
CA ILE A 41 -2.79 -4.78 -0.86
C ILE A 41 -2.83 -3.26 -0.94
N LYS A 42 -2.86 -2.69 -2.15
CA LYS A 42 -2.81 -1.24 -2.36
C LYS A 42 -3.97 -0.53 -1.66
N GLU A 43 -5.21 -0.99 -1.81
CA GLU A 43 -6.37 -0.28 -1.26
C GLU A 43 -6.52 -0.47 0.25
N ASN A 44 -6.12 -1.62 0.81
CA ASN A 44 -6.10 -1.76 2.28
C ASN A 44 -5.00 -0.91 2.91
N LEU A 45 -3.85 -0.73 2.24
CA LEU A 45 -2.83 0.23 2.68
C LEU A 45 -3.32 1.68 2.57
N GLU A 46 -4.08 2.02 1.53
CA GLU A 46 -4.72 3.33 1.42
C GLU A 46 -5.71 3.57 2.57
N LEU A 47 -6.50 2.55 2.95
CA LEU A 47 -7.40 2.61 4.11
C LEU A 47 -6.63 2.73 5.43
N LEU A 48 -5.58 1.93 5.62
CA LEU A 48 -4.74 1.95 6.82
C LEU A 48 -4.16 3.34 7.08
N PHE A 49 -3.74 4.04 6.02
CA PHE A 49 -3.18 5.38 6.09
C PHE A 49 -4.15 6.47 5.59
N ALA A 50 -5.46 6.23 5.64
CA ALA A 50 -6.44 7.19 5.12
C ALA A 50 -6.39 8.54 5.86
N ASN A 51 -6.10 8.49 7.17
CA ASN A 51 -6.03 9.67 8.04
C ASN A 51 -4.62 10.26 8.16
N ASP A 52 -3.62 9.69 7.49
CA ASP A 52 -2.28 10.26 7.40
C ASP A 52 -2.05 10.86 6.01
N ALA A 53 -2.10 12.19 5.96
CA ALA A 53 -1.91 12.93 4.71
C ALA A 53 -0.48 12.81 4.14
N ASN A 54 0.49 12.39 4.95
CA ASN A 54 1.92 12.32 4.60
C ASN A 54 2.38 10.88 4.26
N VAL A 55 1.43 9.99 3.96
CA VAL A 55 1.75 8.66 3.43
C VAL A 55 1.13 8.51 2.05
N PHE A 56 1.99 8.38 1.06
CA PHE A 56 1.62 8.10 -0.32
C PHE A 56 1.66 6.61 -0.59
N VAL A 57 0.58 6.06 -1.13
CA VAL A 57 0.48 4.66 -1.55
C VAL A 57 0.16 4.63 -3.03
N ALA A 58 0.84 3.78 -3.78
CA ALA A 58 0.59 3.56 -5.19
C ALA A 58 0.74 2.09 -5.56
N GLY A 59 0.13 1.68 -6.66
CA GLY A 59 0.35 0.39 -7.29
C GLY A 59 0.65 0.58 -8.76
N ASP A 60 1.58 -0.21 -9.29
CA ASP A 60 2.02 -0.19 -10.69
C ASP A 60 2.39 1.21 -11.23
N LEU A 61 2.94 2.06 -10.37
CA LEU A 61 3.40 3.40 -10.76
C LEU A 61 4.89 3.34 -11.10
N LEU A 62 5.27 3.82 -12.29
CA LEU A 62 6.68 3.86 -12.68
C LEU A 62 7.48 4.77 -11.75
N TRP A 63 8.46 4.19 -11.05
CA TRP A 63 9.43 4.89 -10.20
C TRP A 63 10.75 5.08 -10.94
N TYR A 64 11.17 6.34 -11.05
CA TYR A 64 12.46 6.77 -11.55
C TYR A 64 13.35 7.25 -10.39
N PRO A 65 14.41 6.52 -10.03
CA PRO A 65 15.24 6.86 -8.88
C PRO A 65 16.32 7.91 -9.19
N VAL A 66 16.65 8.13 -10.47
CA VAL A 66 17.76 9.00 -10.88
C VAL A 66 17.33 9.92 -12.02
N GLU A 67 17.49 11.23 -11.80
CA GLU A 67 17.29 12.23 -12.84
C GLU A 67 18.34 12.09 -13.95
N GLY A 68 17.89 12.22 -15.19
CA GLY A 68 18.68 12.11 -16.40
C GLY A 68 18.64 10.73 -17.06
N ASN A 69 17.96 9.73 -16.46
CA ASN A 69 17.90 8.37 -16.99
C ASN A 69 16.48 7.80 -17.02
N ASN A 70 15.73 8.09 -18.09
CA ASN A 70 14.36 7.61 -18.28
C ASN A 70 14.25 6.10 -18.61
N LYS A 71 15.36 5.35 -18.66
CA LYS A 71 15.37 3.89 -18.86
C LYS A 71 15.56 3.14 -17.55
N LEU A 72 16.12 3.80 -16.54
CA LEU A 72 16.27 3.27 -15.20
C LEU A 72 14.98 3.51 -14.42
N ARG A 73 14.13 2.50 -14.36
CA ARG A 73 12.85 2.57 -13.66
C ARG A 73 12.34 1.19 -13.26
N GLN A 74 11.45 1.17 -12.29
CA GLN A 74 10.68 -0.02 -11.90
C GLN A 74 9.26 0.42 -11.51
N ALA A 75 8.26 -0.40 -11.81
CA ALA A 75 6.94 -0.30 -11.20
C ALA A 75 6.78 -1.45 -10.20
N PRO A 76 6.80 -1.18 -8.89
CA PRO A 76 6.33 -2.11 -7.87
C PRO A 76 4.82 -2.30 -7.96
N ASP A 77 4.36 -3.52 -7.69
CA ASP A 77 2.93 -3.87 -7.66
C ASP A 77 2.19 -3.08 -6.57
N ALA A 78 2.82 -2.87 -5.41
CA ALA A 78 2.42 -1.82 -4.48
C ALA A 78 3.67 -1.17 -3.87
N MET A 79 3.58 0.12 -3.57
CA MET A 79 4.62 0.88 -2.89
C MET A 79 4.02 1.81 -1.84
N VAL A 80 4.75 2.03 -0.75
CA VAL A 80 4.41 2.98 0.30
C VAL A 80 5.57 3.95 0.49
N VAL A 81 5.25 5.23 0.49
CA VAL A 81 6.20 6.31 0.70
C VAL A 81 5.75 7.19 1.88
N PHE A 82 6.47 7.04 2.99
CA PHE A 82 6.31 7.88 4.18
C PHE A 82 6.98 9.24 3.96
N GLY A 83 6.34 10.28 4.49
CA GLY A 83 6.80 11.67 4.35
C GLY A 83 6.42 12.32 3.02
N ARG A 84 5.59 11.67 2.19
CA ARG A 84 5.10 12.22 0.92
C ARG A 84 3.59 12.39 0.93
N PRO A 85 3.07 13.52 0.42
CA PRO A 85 1.65 13.74 0.42
C PRO A 85 0.93 12.83 -0.58
N LYS A 86 -0.32 12.50 -0.23
CA LYS A 86 -1.29 11.91 -1.17
C LYS A 86 -1.47 12.84 -2.38
N GLY A 87 -1.76 12.27 -3.55
CA GLY A 87 -1.99 13.05 -4.76
C GLY A 87 -1.69 12.28 -6.04
N TYR A 88 -2.24 12.75 -7.16
CA TYR A 88 -2.03 12.16 -8.46
C TYR A 88 -0.57 12.34 -8.93
N ARG A 89 -0.03 11.27 -9.52
CA ARG A 89 1.28 11.23 -10.18
C ARG A 89 1.15 10.39 -11.43
N GLY A 90 1.71 10.87 -12.54
CA GLY A 90 1.89 10.04 -13.74
C GLY A 90 3.03 9.02 -13.54
N SER A 91 4.08 9.44 -12.84
CA SER A 91 5.21 8.62 -12.43
C SER A 91 5.80 9.13 -11.12
N TYR A 92 6.48 8.28 -10.37
CA TYR A 92 7.20 8.66 -9.16
C TYR A 92 8.65 9.04 -9.51
N GLN A 93 8.90 10.33 -9.70
CA GLN A 93 10.22 10.87 -10.02
C GLN A 93 10.91 11.29 -8.73
N GLN A 94 11.84 10.48 -8.22
CA GLN A 94 12.37 10.62 -6.86
C GLN A 94 12.97 12.00 -6.55
N TRP A 95 13.60 12.66 -7.53
CA TRP A 95 14.16 14.01 -7.36
C TRP A 95 13.11 15.11 -7.19
N GLN A 96 11.85 14.87 -7.59
CA GLN A 96 10.71 15.74 -7.32
C GLN A 96 10.04 15.43 -5.97
N GLU A 97 10.49 14.38 -5.29
CA GLU A 97 9.89 13.83 -4.07
C GLU A 97 10.85 13.92 -2.88
N ASP A 98 11.59 15.02 -2.79
CA ASP A 98 12.64 15.25 -1.78
C ASP A 98 13.71 14.16 -1.72
N ASN A 99 13.93 13.48 -2.85
CA ASN A 99 14.81 12.33 -2.98
C ASN A 99 14.43 11.14 -2.10
N LEU A 100 13.18 11.07 -1.62
CA LEU A 100 12.67 9.93 -0.86
C LEU A 100 12.35 8.77 -1.82
N ALA A 101 12.96 7.62 -1.59
CA ALA A 101 12.57 6.38 -2.24
C ALA A 101 11.32 5.79 -1.55
N PRO A 102 10.51 4.97 -2.23
CA PRO A 102 9.56 4.11 -1.56
C PRO A 102 10.24 3.24 -0.51
N GLN A 103 9.76 3.30 0.73
CA GLN A 103 10.36 2.53 1.83
C GLN A 103 9.84 1.09 1.86
N VAL A 104 8.58 0.86 1.48
CA VAL A 104 7.99 -0.48 1.45
C VAL A 104 7.50 -0.78 0.04
N VAL A 105 7.86 -1.95 -0.49
CA VAL A 105 7.40 -2.41 -1.81
C VAL A 105 6.91 -3.85 -1.74
N PHE A 106 5.87 -4.14 -2.50
CA PHE A 106 5.32 -5.47 -2.72
C PHE A 106 5.46 -5.85 -4.18
N GLU A 107 5.67 -7.14 -4.42
CA GLU A 107 5.67 -7.80 -5.71
C GLU A 107 4.83 -9.07 -5.63
N ILE A 108 3.92 -9.25 -6.58
CA ILE A 108 3.01 -10.38 -6.68
C ILE A 108 3.36 -11.12 -7.96
N LEU A 109 3.78 -12.37 -7.83
CA LEU A 109 4.16 -13.18 -8.98
C LEU A 109 2.94 -13.68 -9.76
N SER A 110 3.22 -13.95 -11.03
CA SER A 110 2.38 -14.61 -12.00
C SER A 110 3.16 -15.80 -12.59
N PRO A 111 2.49 -16.77 -13.25
CA PRO A 111 3.14 -17.91 -13.89
C PRO A 111 4.23 -17.55 -14.91
N GLY A 112 4.22 -16.30 -15.43
CA GLY A 112 5.17 -15.81 -16.43
C GLY A 112 6.47 -15.26 -15.86
N ASN A 113 6.58 -15.06 -14.54
CA ASN A 113 7.74 -14.43 -13.93
C ASN A 113 9.02 -15.26 -14.09
N ARG A 114 10.12 -14.58 -14.43
CA ARG A 114 11.42 -15.21 -14.68
C ARG A 114 12.40 -14.82 -13.59
N LEU A 115 13.20 -15.79 -13.14
CA LEU A 115 14.26 -15.61 -12.13
C LEU A 115 15.17 -14.41 -12.43
N LYS A 116 15.52 -14.20 -13.70
CA LYS A 116 16.35 -13.07 -14.13
C LYS A 116 15.71 -11.71 -13.84
N GLU A 117 14.40 -11.58 -14.05
CA GLU A 117 13.69 -10.33 -13.79
C GLU A 117 13.55 -10.09 -12.29
N MET A 118 13.31 -11.14 -11.50
CA MET A 118 13.29 -11.04 -10.04
C MET A 118 14.65 -10.62 -9.46
N ALA A 119 15.74 -11.18 -9.97
CA ALA A 119 17.09 -10.80 -9.55
C ALA A 119 17.39 -9.32 -9.87
N LYS A 120 16.94 -8.81 -11.03
CA LYS A 120 17.07 -7.38 -11.37
C LYS A 120 16.23 -6.51 -10.45
N LYS A 121 14.98 -6.87 -10.18
CA LYS A 121 14.09 -6.16 -9.24
C LYS A 121 14.72 -6.07 -7.85
N PHE A 122 15.21 -7.19 -7.32
CA PHE A 122 15.93 -7.22 -6.05
C PHE A 122 17.14 -6.28 -6.05
N GLN A 123 17.99 -6.34 -7.07
CA GLN A 123 19.15 -5.44 -7.18
C GLN A 123 18.75 -3.96 -7.24
N PHE A 124 17.68 -3.64 -7.97
CA PHE A 124 17.13 -2.30 -8.04
C PHE A 124 16.67 -1.81 -6.65
N TYR A 125 15.85 -2.58 -5.96
CA TYR A 125 15.35 -2.24 -4.61
C TYR A 125 16.48 -2.13 -3.59
N GLN A 126 17.45 -3.04 -3.65
CA GLN A 126 18.68 -2.99 -2.86
C GLN A 126 19.42 -1.67 -3.08
N GLN A 127 19.62 -1.28 -4.35
CA GLN A 127 20.41 -0.11 -4.73
C GLN A 127 19.72 1.21 -4.38
N TYR A 128 18.41 1.31 -4.54
CA TYR A 128 17.66 2.57 -4.44
C TYR A 128 16.92 2.78 -3.13
N GLY A 129 17.28 2.03 -2.09
CA GLY A 129 16.93 2.38 -0.71
C GLY A 129 15.59 1.87 -0.20
N VAL A 130 14.96 0.90 -0.88
CA VAL A 130 13.79 0.18 -0.33
C VAL A 130 14.17 -0.44 1.01
N GLU A 131 13.35 -0.24 2.03
CA GLU A 131 13.61 -0.72 3.39
C GLU A 131 12.95 -2.07 3.66
N GLU A 132 11.75 -2.27 3.15
CA GLU A 132 11.00 -3.52 3.24
C GLU A 132 10.58 -3.96 1.85
N TYR A 133 10.94 -5.18 1.48
CA TYR A 133 10.57 -5.78 0.21
C TYR A 133 9.83 -7.08 0.47
N TYR A 134 8.60 -7.18 0.02
CA TYR A 134 7.77 -8.36 0.13
C TYR A 134 7.45 -8.94 -1.25
N LEU A 135 7.55 -10.25 -1.36
CA LEU A 135 7.30 -10.98 -2.59
C LEU A 135 6.34 -12.13 -2.28
N TYR A 136 5.24 -12.22 -3.01
CA TYR A 136 4.26 -13.27 -2.85
C TYR A 136 3.93 -13.96 -4.17
N ASP A 137 3.99 -15.28 -4.19
CA ASP A 137 3.50 -16.12 -5.27
C ASP A 137 2.14 -16.72 -4.88
N PRO A 138 1.02 -16.23 -5.45
CA PRO A 138 -0.31 -16.75 -5.14
C PRO A 138 -0.57 -18.14 -5.72
N ASP A 139 0.18 -18.60 -6.73
CA ASP A 139 0.00 -19.92 -7.33
C ASP A 139 0.67 -21.01 -6.49
N THR A 140 1.83 -20.71 -5.91
CA THR A 140 2.57 -21.65 -5.04
C THR A 140 2.37 -21.41 -3.55
N ILE A 141 1.73 -20.31 -3.17
CA ILE A 141 1.58 -19.84 -1.77
C ILE A 141 2.97 -19.68 -1.13
N ASP A 142 3.89 -19.06 -1.86
CA ASP A 142 5.24 -18.78 -1.39
C ASP A 142 5.37 -17.30 -1.03
N LEU A 143 5.82 -17.03 0.19
CA LEU A 143 5.97 -15.68 0.73
C LEU A 143 7.41 -15.47 1.17
N MET A 144 8.06 -14.49 0.57
CA MET A 144 9.40 -14.05 0.95
C MET A 144 9.38 -12.58 1.35
N GLY A 145 10.26 -12.24 2.28
CA GLY A 145 10.45 -10.86 2.71
C GLY A 145 11.93 -10.54 2.89
N TRP A 146 12.28 -9.29 2.69
CA TRP A 146 13.58 -8.74 3.03
C TRP A 146 13.44 -7.44 3.80
N LEU A 147 14.27 -7.28 4.82
CA LEU A 147 14.39 -6.06 5.60
C LEU A 147 15.78 -5.46 5.39
N ARG A 148 15.85 -4.15 5.20
CA ARG A 148 17.12 -3.43 5.14
C ARG A 148 17.68 -3.29 6.54
N GLY A 149 18.88 -3.81 6.75
CA GLY A 149 19.59 -3.65 8.02
C GLY A 149 19.83 -2.19 8.38
N ALA A 150 19.79 -1.88 9.69
CA ALA A 150 20.20 -0.58 10.20
C ALA A 150 21.70 -0.34 9.94
N GLU A 151 22.09 0.93 9.90
CA GLU A 151 23.51 1.29 9.85
C GLU A 151 24.19 0.76 11.12
N SER A 152 25.28 -0.01 10.95
CA SER A 152 26.10 -0.45 12.08
C SER A 152 27.43 0.29 12.06
N ALA A 153 28.06 0.39 13.23
CA ALA A 153 29.39 0.99 13.35
C ALA A 153 30.46 0.22 12.54
N GLU A 154 30.20 -1.02 12.14
CA GLU A 154 31.13 -1.89 11.41
C GLU A 154 30.88 -1.92 9.88
N SER A 155 29.70 -1.51 9.41
CA SER A 155 29.37 -1.47 7.98
C SER A 155 28.47 -0.30 7.63
N SER A 156 28.98 0.60 6.79
CA SER A 156 28.22 1.70 6.20
C SER A 156 27.28 1.24 5.07
N ARG A 157 27.32 -0.03 4.66
CA ARG A 157 26.43 -0.57 3.62
C ARG A 157 25.25 -1.27 4.26
N GLN A 158 24.08 -0.70 4.03
CA GLN A 158 22.79 -1.30 4.39
C GLN A 158 22.31 -2.18 3.24
N TYR A 159 22.07 -3.46 3.52
CA TYR A 159 21.56 -4.42 2.55
C TYR A 159 20.24 -5.03 3.00
N LEU A 160 19.41 -5.38 2.02
CA LEU A 160 18.22 -6.19 2.17
C LEU A 160 18.64 -7.61 2.56
N THR A 161 18.29 -8.00 3.78
CA THR A 161 18.49 -9.36 4.31
C THR A 161 17.18 -10.09 4.32
N ILE A 162 17.22 -11.39 4.02
CA ILE A 162 16.03 -12.24 4.08
C ILE A 162 15.44 -12.24 5.49
N ILE A 163 14.11 -12.19 5.57
CA ILE A 163 13.35 -12.43 6.78
C ILE A 163 13.17 -13.95 6.87
N GLU A 164 13.82 -14.56 7.85
CA GLU A 164 13.87 -16.03 7.99
C GLU A 164 12.49 -16.67 8.26
N GLU A 165 11.62 -15.96 8.98
CA GLU A 165 10.27 -16.42 9.31
C GLU A 165 9.24 -15.33 8.96
N MET A 166 8.41 -15.62 7.96
CA MET A 166 7.35 -14.72 7.53
C MET A 166 6.03 -14.98 8.26
N GLU A 167 5.81 -16.17 8.81
CA GLU A 167 4.61 -16.45 9.60
C GLU A 167 4.62 -15.61 10.88
N GLY A 168 3.59 -14.77 11.04
CA GLY A 168 3.51 -13.84 12.16
C GLY A 168 4.47 -12.65 12.07
N TRP A 169 5.22 -12.47 10.98
CA TRP A 169 6.06 -11.29 10.77
C TRP A 169 5.22 -10.02 10.84
N VAL A 170 5.73 -9.00 11.52
CA VAL A 170 5.11 -7.67 11.60
C VAL A 170 6.01 -6.68 10.90
N SER A 171 5.50 -6.02 9.87
CA SER A 171 6.20 -4.95 9.15
C SER A 171 6.57 -3.80 10.10
N PRO A 172 7.86 -3.44 10.26
CA PRO A 172 8.27 -2.32 11.08
C PRO A 172 7.68 -0.96 10.66
N ARG A 173 7.55 -0.72 9.35
CA ARG A 173 7.01 0.53 8.78
C ARG A 173 5.49 0.55 8.77
N LEU A 174 4.85 -0.56 8.40
CA LEU A 174 3.40 -0.61 8.18
C LEU A 174 2.63 -1.05 9.43
N GLY A 175 3.26 -1.79 10.33
CA GLY A 175 2.59 -2.43 11.47
C GLY A 175 1.65 -3.58 11.08
N ILE A 176 1.63 -3.99 9.82
CA ILE A 176 0.80 -5.10 9.34
C ILE A 176 1.46 -6.44 9.68
N ARG A 177 0.64 -7.43 10.03
CA ARG A 177 1.09 -8.79 10.32
C ARG A 177 0.80 -9.73 9.15
N PHE A 178 1.78 -10.53 8.79
CA PHE A 178 1.70 -11.57 7.77
C PHE A 178 1.31 -12.92 8.42
N ALA A 179 0.52 -13.71 7.71
CA ALA A 179 0.18 -15.09 8.07
C ALA A 179 -0.15 -15.90 6.82
N ILE A 180 -0.06 -17.23 6.92
CA ILE A 180 -0.48 -18.17 5.90
C ILE A 180 -1.70 -18.94 6.42
N GLY A 181 -2.88 -18.60 5.89
CA GLY A 181 -4.14 -19.26 6.16
C GLY A 181 -4.41 -20.42 5.21
N ALA A 182 -5.59 -21.04 5.36
CA ALA A 182 -6.00 -22.18 4.53
C ALA A 182 -6.15 -21.83 3.04
N ALA A 183 -6.37 -20.55 2.72
CA ALA A 183 -6.54 -20.04 1.36
C ALA A 183 -5.30 -19.30 0.81
N GLY A 184 -4.19 -19.31 1.56
CA GLY A 184 -2.95 -18.62 1.20
C GLY A 184 -2.62 -17.44 2.12
N LEU A 185 -1.95 -16.43 1.58
CA LEU A 185 -1.55 -15.23 2.32
C LEU A 185 -2.74 -14.55 3.02
N GLU A 186 -2.55 -14.14 4.25
CA GLU A 186 -3.43 -13.26 4.99
C GLU A 186 -2.60 -12.11 5.58
N LEU A 187 -3.09 -10.89 5.39
CA LEU A 187 -2.52 -9.69 5.99
C LEU A 187 -3.48 -9.14 7.03
N TYR A 188 -2.94 -8.67 8.14
CA TYR A 188 -3.72 -8.10 9.23
C TYR A 188 -3.21 -6.71 9.57
N ASP A 189 -4.13 -5.76 9.76
CA ASP A 189 -3.80 -4.43 10.22
C ASP A 189 -3.28 -4.44 11.69
N PRO A 190 -2.79 -3.30 12.21
CA PRO A 190 -2.31 -3.23 13.60
C PRO A 190 -3.40 -3.48 14.65
N GLN A 191 -4.68 -3.46 14.28
CA GLN A 191 -5.82 -3.78 15.14
C GLN A 191 -6.22 -5.26 15.06
N GLY A 192 -5.56 -6.05 14.22
CA GLY A 192 -5.84 -7.46 14.00
C GLY A 192 -7.00 -7.73 13.04
N GLN A 193 -7.46 -6.74 12.27
CA GLN A 193 -8.46 -6.93 11.22
C GLN A 193 -7.78 -7.41 9.94
N ARG A 194 -8.35 -8.41 9.28
CA ARG A 194 -7.81 -8.95 8.03
C ARG A 194 -7.99 -7.94 6.91
N PHE A 195 -7.00 -7.83 6.03
CA PHE A 195 -7.12 -7.12 4.76
C PHE A 195 -8.18 -7.80 3.90
N LEU A 196 -9.06 -6.99 3.33
CA LEU A 196 -10.25 -7.46 2.62
C LEU A 196 -10.19 -7.05 1.15
N THR A 197 -10.66 -7.92 0.27
CA THR A 197 -10.95 -7.51 -1.10
C THR A 197 -12.02 -6.41 -1.11
N PHE A 198 -12.08 -5.61 -2.18
CA PHE A 198 -13.10 -4.56 -2.29
C PHE A 198 -14.55 -5.10 -2.16
N THR A 199 -14.80 -6.30 -2.68
CA THR A 199 -16.10 -6.96 -2.57
C THR A 199 -16.42 -7.34 -1.12
N GLU A 200 -15.45 -7.87 -0.36
CA GLU A 200 -15.63 -8.21 1.06
C GLU A 200 -15.89 -6.95 1.90
N LEU A 201 -15.15 -5.85 1.65
CA LEU A 201 -15.42 -4.55 2.27
C LEU A 201 -16.85 -4.08 2.03
N GLY A 202 -17.34 -4.16 0.78
CA GLY A 202 -18.71 -3.81 0.44
C GLY A 202 -19.76 -4.69 1.13
N GLN A 203 -19.50 -5.99 1.24
CA GLN A 203 -20.37 -6.92 1.96
C GLN A 203 -20.42 -6.62 3.46
N GLN A 204 -19.27 -6.32 4.08
CA GLN A 204 -19.20 -5.94 5.49
C GLN A 204 -19.97 -4.65 5.76
N ALA A 205 -19.74 -3.60 4.96
CA ALA A 205 -20.44 -2.32 5.09
C ALA A 205 -21.96 -2.48 4.93
N GLN A 206 -22.39 -3.31 3.97
CA GLN A 206 -23.82 -3.58 3.76
C GLN A 206 -24.45 -4.34 4.93
N ALA A 207 -23.73 -5.33 5.48
CA ALA A 207 -24.20 -6.08 6.64
C ALA A 207 -24.29 -5.20 7.89
N GLU A 208 -23.32 -4.31 8.09
CA GLU A 208 -23.33 -3.34 9.20
C GLU A 208 -24.49 -2.36 9.08
N LYS A 209 -24.73 -1.82 7.87
CA LYS A 209 -25.88 -0.95 7.61
C LYS A 209 -27.22 -1.65 7.90
N GLN A 210 -27.39 -2.89 7.44
CA GLN A 210 -28.61 -3.65 7.72
C GLN A 210 -28.81 -3.91 9.22
N ARG A 211 -27.73 -4.12 9.97
CA ARG A 211 -27.79 -4.28 11.43
C ARG A 211 -28.20 -2.98 12.12
N ALA A 212 -27.62 -1.85 11.71
CA ALA A 212 -27.95 -0.54 12.24
C ALA A 212 -29.42 -0.16 11.97
N ASP A 213 -29.90 -0.40 10.74
CA ASP A 213 -31.31 -0.16 10.38
C ASP A 213 -32.25 -1.05 11.21
N ALA A 214 -31.93 -2.34 11.36
CA ALA A 214 -32.73 -3.26 12.17
C ALA A 214 -32.73 -2.92 13.67
N GLU A 215 -31.62 -2.39 14.21
CA GLU A 215 -31.55 -1.93 15.60
C GLU A 215 -32.39 -0.67 15.80
N LYS A 216 -32.36 0.26 14.85
CA LYS A 216 -33.20 1.46 14.87
C LYS A 216 -34.69 1.10 14.85
N ASP A 217 -35.10 0.22 13.94
CA ASP A 217 -36.50 -0.23 13.83
C ASP A 217 -36.98 -0.89 15.13
N ARG A 218 -36.10 -1.64 15.82
CA ARG A 218 -36.40 -2.24 17.12
C ARG A 218 -36.56 -1.19 18.22
N ALA A 219 -35.66 -0.21 18.26
CA ALA A 219 -35.74 0.89 19.23
C ALA A 219 -37.01 1.72 19.04
N ASP A 220 -37.38 2.03 17.80
CA ASP A 220 -38.61 2.75 17.48
C ASP A 220 -39.86 1.94 17.87
N ALA A 221 -39.89 0.64 17.57
CA ALA A 221 -41.00 -0.24 17.95
C ALA A 221 -41.13 -0.42 19.48
N GLU A 222 -40.01 -0.46 20.20
CA GLU A 222 -39.98 -0.52 21.66
C GLU A 222 -40.49 0.78 22.28
N LYS A 223 -40.06 1.92 21.75
CA LYS A 223 -40.54 3.25 22.16
C LYS A 223 -42.04 3.39 21.95
N ASP A 224 -42.55 3.04 20.76
CA ASP A 224 -43.98 3.07 20.46
C ASP A 224 -44.79 2.14 21.37
N ARG A 225 -44.20 1.02 21.80
CA ARG A 225 -44.83 0.12 22.78
C ARG A 225 -44.82 0.72 24.18
N ALA A 226 -43.71 1.33 24.61
CA ALA A 226 -43.59 2.01 25.89
C ALA A 226 -44.58 3.17 26.00
N ASP A 227 -44.67 4.01 24.97
CA ASP A 227 -45.60 5.15 24.91
C ASP A 227 -47.06 4.69 24.99
N ARG A 228 -47.43 3.61 24.28
CA ARG A 228 -48.78 3.02 24.36
C ARG A 228 -49.10 2.43 25.74
N LEU A 229 -48.13 1.78 26.37
CA LEU A 229 -48.32 1.23 27.72
C LEU A 229 -48.44 2.36 28.76
N ALA A 230 -47.61 3.40 28.66
CA ALA A 230 -47.69 4.57 29.51
C ALA A 230 -49.04 5.28 29.40
N ALA A 231 -49.56 5.48 28.18
CA ALA A 231 -50.89 6.04 27.95
C ALA A 231 -51.99 5.18 28.60
N LYS A 232 -51.91 3.85 28.47
CA LYS A 232 -52.89 2.93 29.07
C LYS A 232 -52.83 2.88 30.60
N LEU A 233 -51.63 3.01 31.19
CA LEU A 233 -51.47 3.13 32.64
C LEU A 233 -52.11 4.43 33.16
N GLN A 234 -51.91 5.54 32.44
CA GLN A 234 -52.56 6.82 32.77
C GLN A 234 -54.09 6.73 32.69
N GLU A 235 -54.65 6.06 31.69
CA GLU A 235 -56.11 5.81 31.59
C GLU A 235 -56.64 5.00 32.79
N LEU A 236 -55.83 4.11 33.35
CA LEU A 236 -56.16 3.33 34.55
C LEU A 236 -55.91 4.09 35.86
N GLY A 237 -55.48 5.36 35.80
CA GLY A 237 -55.18 6.19 36.96
C GLY A 237 -53.85 5.88 37.65
N ILE A 238 -52.95 5.16 36.98
CA ILE A 238 -51.61 4.82 37.48
C ILE A 238 -50.59 5.74 36.80
N ASP A 239 -49.81 6.48 37.58
CA ASP A 239 -48.73 7.33 37.04
C ASP A 239 -47.53 6.48 36.59
N PRO A 240 -47.24 6.41 35.27
CA PRO A 240 -46.15 5.58 34.75
C PRO A 240 -44.75 6.01 35.21
N THR A 241 -44.59 7.24 35.71
CA THR A 241 -43.30 7.77 36.18
C THR A 241 -42.97 7.40 37.62
N THR A 242 -43.92 6.77 38.31
CA THR A 242 -43.81 6.39 39.73
C THR A 242 -43.59 4.90 39.96
N LEU A 243 -43.51 4.11 38.88
CA LEU A 243 -43.16 2.69 38.84
C LEU A 243 -41.66 2.50 38.58
#